data_AF-A0A2V4GY57-F1
#
_entry.id   AF-A0A2V4GY57-F1
#
_cell.length_a   1.000
_cell.length_b   1.000
_cell.length_c   1.000
_cell.angle_alpha   90.00
_cell.angle_beta   90.00
_cell.angle_gamma   90.00
#
_symmetry.space_group_name_H-M   'P 1'
#
loop_
_entity.id
_entity.type
_entity.pdbx_description
1 polymer ?
#
loop_
_entity_poly.entity_id
_entity_poly.type
_entity_poly.pdbx_seq_one_letter_code
_entity_poly.pdbx_strand_id
1 'polypeptide(L)'
;MAFESDTLEKTQYIEEKDVTVVLKYMLNFDAGRTCGTITVFQGRDISEESYEIYMEVLDCKMNKDRVISAFQRVIDEILNGEIEV
;
A
#
# COMPACT_ATOMS: atom_id res chain seq x y z
N MET A 1 -15.28 18.57 -16.74
CA MET A 1 -13.91 18.05 -16.92
C MET A 1 -13.68 17.09 -15.77
N ALA A 2 -13.67 15.78 -16.03
CA ALA A 2 -13.29 14.81 -15.02
C ALA A 2 -11.77 14.91 -14.89
N PHE A 3 -11.28 15.39 -13.75
CA PHE A 3 -9.88 15.20 -13.41
C PHE A 3 -9.75 13.71 -13.13
N GLU A 4 -9.24 12.95 -14.10
CA GLU A 4 -8.76 11.60 -13.85
C GLU A 4 -7.65 11.73 -12.81
N SER A 5 -8.01 11.51 -11.55
CA SER A 5 -7.04 11.35 -10.48
C SER A 5 -6.16 10.17 -10.85
N ASP A 6 -4.89 10.41 -11.18
CA ASP A 6 -3.88 9.37 -11.38
C ASP A 6 -3.68 8.61 -10.05
N THR A 7 -4.54 7.64 -9.80
CA THR A 7 -4.44 6.73 -8.66
C THR A 7 -3.57 5.56 -9.07
N LEU A 8 -2.47 5.37 -8.34
CA LEU A 8 -1.62 4.20 -8.39
C LEU A 8 -2.14 3.17 -7.38
N GLU A 9 -2.62 2.05 -7.91
CA GLU A 9 -3.02 0.89 -7.12
C GLU A 9 -2.17 -0.34 -7.45
N LYS A 10 -1.72 -1.06 -6.42
CA LYS A 10 -1.02 -2.35 -6.54
C LYS A 10 -1.45 -3.27 -5.41
N THR A 11 -1.57 -4.56 -5.73
CA THR A 11 -1.90 -5.60 -4.75
C THR A 11 -0.95 -6.77 -4.94
N GLN A 12 -0.40 -7.29 -3.84
CA GLN A 12 0.48 -8.44 -3.84
C GLN A 12 0.17 -9.36 -2.66
N TYR A 13 -0.13 -10.62 -2.98
CA TYR A 13 -0.29 -11.67 -1.99
C TYR A 13 1.07 -12.35 -1.72
N ILE A 14 1.39 -12.53 -0.45
CA ILE A 14 2.62 -13.17 0.04
C ILE A 14 2.23 -14.52 0.64
N GLU A 15 2.36 -15.59 -0.16
CA GLU A 15 1.92 -16.94 0.20
C GLU A 15 2.58 -17.47 1.48
N GLU A 16 3.87 -17.17 1.69
CA GLU A 16 4.64 -17.65 2.84
C GLU A 16 4.16 -17.11 4.18
N LYS A 17 3.49 -15.95 4.16
CA LYS A 17 3.00 -15.24 5.34
C LYS A 17 1.48 -15.22 5.42
N ASP A 18 0.79 -15.73 4.40
CA ASP A 18 -0.67 -15.65 4.26
C ASP A 18 -1.20 -14.22 4.47
N VAL A 19 -0.58 -13.25 3.79
CA VAL A 19 -0.99 -11.84 3.85
C VAL A 19 -1.05 -11.21 2.47
N THR A 20 -1.91 -10.21 2.31
CA THR A 20 -1.98 -9.40 1.09
C THR A 20 -1.64 -7.95 1.37
N VAL A 21 -0.68 -7.41 0.63
CA VAL A 21 -0.24 -6.01 0.70
C VAL A 21 -0.91 -5.22 -0.42
N VAL A 22 -1.55 -4.10 -0.08
CA VAL A 22 -2.28 -3.22 -0.99
C VAL A 22 -1.71 -1.82 -0.90
N LEU A 23 -1.24 -1.28 -2.02
CA LEU A 23 -0.88 0.12 -2.19
C LEU A 23 -2.04 0.86 -2.85
N LYS A 24 -2.42 2.00 -2.27
CA LYS A 24 -3.31 3.01 -2.87
C LYS A 24 -2.65 4.37 -2.75
N TYR A 25 -2.36 5.05 -3.87
CA TYR A 25 -1.73 6.36 -3.83
C TYR A 25 -2.21 7.29 -4.94
N MET A 26 -2.47 8.55 -4.64
CA MET A 26 -2.89 9.57 -5.61
C MET A 26 -1.69 10.45 -6.01
N LEU A 27 -1.24 10.33 -7.27
CA LEU A 27 -0.04 11.00 -7.77
C LEU A 27 -0.19 12.52 -7.94
N ASN A 28 -1.41 12.98 -8.22
CA ASN A 28 -1.72 14.38 -8.57
C ASN A 28 -2.68 15.04 -7.57
N PHE A 29 -2.75 14.53 -6.33
CA PHE A 29 -3.61 15.07 -5.29
C PHE A 29 -2.79 15.94 -4.34
N ASP A 30 -3.26 17.16 -4.06
CA ASP A 30 -2.64 18.08 -3.10
C ASP A 30 -3.66 18.36 -1.99
N ALA A 31 -3.99 17.33 -1.22
CA ALA A 31 -4.59 17.50 0.10
C ALA A 31 -3.45 17.47 1.10
N GLY A 32 -3.20 18.57 1.81
CA GLY A 32 -1.94 18.82 2.54
C GLY A 32 -1.60 17.90 3.73
N ARG A 33 -1.92 16.60 3.72
CA ARG A 33 -1.58 15.63 4.77
C ARG A 33 -1.18 14.24 4.25
N THR A 34 -2.01 13.58 3.45
CA THR A 34 -1.79 12.16 3.05
C THR A 34 -2.32 11.92 1.66
N CYS A 35 -1.52 11.27 0.81
CA CYS A 35 -1.92 10.97 -0.56
C CYS A 35 -2.04 9.48 -0.86
N GLY A 36 -1.67 8.61 0.08
CA GLY A 36 -1.91 7.18 -0.07
C GLY A 36 -1.57 6.39 1.17
N THR A 37 -1.77 5.08 1.08
CA THR A 37 -1.44 4.09 2.10
C THR A 37 -0.89 2.82 1.47
N ILE A 38 -0.09 2.10 2.25
CA ILE A 38 0.23 0.68 2.03
C ILE A 38 -0.40 -0.07 3.19
N THR A 39 -1.39 -0.90 2.92
CA THR A 39 -2.14 -1.65 3.93
C THR A 39 -1.90 -3.14 3.74
N VAL A 40 -1.67 -3.85 4.84
CA VAL A 40 -1.46 -5.29 4.87
C VAL A 40 -2.66 -5.93 5.53
N PHE A 41 -3.26 -6.90 4.83
CA PHE A 41 -4.42 -7.65 5.28
C PHE A 41 -4.06 -9.11 5.50
N GLN A 42 -4.73 -9.75 6.46
CA GLN A 42 -4.61 -11.19 6.64
C GLN A 42 -5.34 -11.95 5.53
N GLY A 43 -4.69 -12.98 5.00
CA GLY A 43 -5.22 -13.86 3.96
C GLY A 43 -5.12 -13.29 2.55
N ARG A 44 -5.63 -14.07 1.60
CA ARG A 44 -5.63 -13.77 0.16
C ARG A 44 -6.85 -12.98 -0.32
N ASP A 45 -8.01 -13.28 0.24
CA ASP A 45 -9.29 -12.71 -0.18
C ASP A 45 -9.61 -11.47 0.67
N ILE A 46 -9.20 -10.30 0.18
CA ILE A 46 -9.45 -9.04 0.86
C ILE A 46 -10.87 -8.56 0.56
N SER A 47 -11.65 -8.35 1.60
CA SER A 47 -12.96 -7.70 1.60
C SER A 47 -12.93 -6.45 2.49
N GLU A 48 -14.01 -5.67 2.50
CA GLU A 48 -14.16 -4.51 3.39
C GLU A 48 -14.12 -4.87 4.88
N GLU A 49 -14.30 -6.15 5.21
CA GLU A 49 -14.24 -6.70 6.57
C GLU A 49 -12.90 -7.37 6.91
N SER A 50 -11.95 -7.38 5.97
CA SER A 50 -10.64 -7.98 6.19
C SER A 50 -9.87 -7.28 7.30
N TYR A 51 -9.20 -8.09 8.11
CA TYR A 51 -8.41 -7.58 9.23
C TYR A 51 -7.12 -6.93 8.72
N GLU A 52 -6.98 -5.63 8.98
CA GLU A 52 -5.77 -4.85 8.71
C GLU A 52 -4.74 -5.12 9.81
N ILE A 53 -3.62 -5.74 9.44
CA ILE A 53 -2.54 -6.10 10.37
C ILE A 53 -1.51 -4.96 10.47
N TYR A 54 -1.28 -4.27 9.35
CA TYR A 54 -0.28 -3.21 9.26
C TYR A 54 -0.73 -2.14 8.26
N MET A 55 -0.41 -0.88 8.54
CA MET A 55 -0.69 0.23 7.64
C MET A 55 0.43 1.26 7.70
N GLU A 56 0.97 1.60 6.54
CA GLU A 56 1.90 2.70 6.35
C GLU A 56 1.21 3.82 5.56
N VAL A 57 1.33 5.05 6.07
CA VAL A 57 0.78 6.24 5.44
C VAL A 57 1.83 6.87 4.54
N LEU A 58 1.46 7.18 3.29
CA LEU A 58 2.33 7.81 2.31
C LEU A 58 2.04 9.32 2.20
N ASP A 59 3.08 10.12 2.38
CA ASP A 59 3.04 11.56 2.20
C ASP A 59 2.71 11.94 0.75
N CYS A 60 2.08 13.10 0.60
CA CYS A 60 1.88 13.71 -0.72
C CYS A 60 3.19 14.10 -1.41
N LYS A 61 3.12 14.26 -2.73
CA LYS A 61 4.26 14.67 -3.61
C LYS A 61 5.37 13.63 -3.74
N MET A 62 5.13 12.38 -3.35
CA MET A 62 5.96 11.27 -3.78
C MET A 62 5.74 11.01 -5.27
N ASN A 63 6.84 10.83 -6.01
CA ASN A 63 6.77 10.38 -7.39
C ASN A 63 6.48 8.87 -7.45
N LYS A 64 6.05 8.40 -8.63
CA LYS A 64 5.69 7.00 -8.85
C LYS A 64 6.78 6.01 -8.42
N ASP A 65 8.04 6.26 -8.76
CA ASP A 65 9.16 5.37 -8.42
C ASP A 65 9.37 5.25 -6.91
N ARG A 66 9.25 6.36 -6.16
CA ARG A 66 9.37 6.35 -4.70
C ARG A 66 8.21 5.60 -4.05
N VAL A 67 6.99 5.75 -4.56
CA VAL A 67 5.83 5.02 -4.07
C VAL A 67 5.97 3.52 -4.31
N ILE A 68 6.42 3.12 -5.51
CA ILE A 68 6.69 1.72 -5.83
C ILE A 68 7.82 1.16 -4.95
N SER A 69 8.86 1.95 -4.71
CA SER A 69 9.97 1.55 -3.83
C SER A 69 9.51 1.35 -2.38
N ALA A 70 8.60 2.19 -1.89
CA ALA A 70 8.01 2.04 -0.56
C ALA A 70 7.17 0.76 -0.46
N PHE A 71 6.35 0.48 -1.49
CA PHE A 71 5.57 -0.76 -1.56
C PHE A 71 6.46 -2.00 -1.54
N GLN A 72 7.53 -2.01 -2.35
CA GLN A 72 8.49 -3.11 -2.39
C GLN A 72 9.20 -3.28 -1.03
N ARG A 73 9.60 -2.17 -0.40
CA ARG A 73 10.20 -2.18 0.93
C ARG A 73 9.30 -2.88 1.95
N VAL A 74 8.01 -2.55 2.01
CA VAL A 74 7.07 -3.19 2.95
C VAL A 74 6.98 -4.70 2.71
N ILE A 75 6.96 -5.14 1.43
CA ILE A 75 6.97 -6.56 1.08
C ILE A 75 8.26 -7.24 1.57
N ASP A 76 9.42 -6.61 1.34
CA ASP A 76 10.71 -7.14 1.79
C ASP A 76 10.80 -7.19 3.32
N GLU A 77 10.33 -6.16 4.03
CA GLU A 77 10.27 -6.11 5.49
C GLU A 77 9.37 -7.22 6.05
N ILE A 78 8.24 -7.54 5.41
CA ILE A 78 7.38 -8.68 5.77
C ILE A 78 8.10 -10.02 5.54
N LEU A 79 8.74 -10.19 4.39
CA LEU A 79 9.45 -11.42 4.04
C LEU A 79 10.64 -11.68 4.98
N ASN A 80 11.37 -10.63 5.34
CA ASN A 80 12.49 -10.69 6.27
C ASN A 80 12.04 -10.85 7.74
N GLY A 81 10.76 -10.68 8.04
CA GLY A 81 10.21 -10.74 9.40
C GLY A 81 10.50 -9.50 10.25
N GLU A 82 10.80 -8.37 9.61
CA GLU A 82 10.95 -7.07 10.27
C GLU A 82 9.58 -6.47 10.65
N ILE A 83 8.55 -6.77 9.85
CA ILE A 83 7.14 -6.52 10.22
C ILE A 83 6.54 -7.85 10.68
N GLU A 84 6.12 -7.90 11.94
CA GLU A 84 5.37 -9.04 12.50
C GLU A 84 3.94 -9.04 11.94
N VAL A 85 3.62 -10.06 11.13
CA VAL A 85 2.30 -10.30 10.53
C VAL A 85 1.85 -11.74 10.69
#